data_AF-A0A949X7X9-F1
#
_entry.id   AF-A0A949X7X9-F1
#
_cell.length_a   1.000
_cell.length_b   1.000
_cell.length_c   1.000
_cell.angle_alpha   90.00
_cell.angle_beta   90.00
_cell.angle_gamma   90.00
#
_symmetry.space_group_name_H-M   'P 1'
#
loop_
_entity.id
_entity.type
_entity.pdbx_description
1 polymer ?
#
loop_
_entity_poly.entity_id
_entity_poly.type
_entity_poly.pdbx_seq_one_letter_code
_entity_poly.pdbx_strand_id
1 'polypeptide(L)'
;MKIAFLSLVTIIAGILVGCGAGHPNLKSISVSPTTAQAALNEDVVFTATGNFTNNSSRDLTLADGLSWKTSNNAIATINGNTGSAICVAPGKVTVTATAPENLQITVNNGISNTSTNVNGTGTLNCS
;
A
#
# COMPACT_ATOMS: atom_id res chain seq x y z
N MET A 1 50.81 -36.75 -33.40
CA MET A 1 50.04 -35.80 -34.22
C MET A 1 49.19 -34.97 -33.28
N LYS A 2 49.50 -33.68 -33.19
CA LYS A 2 48.95 -32.66 -32.27
C LYS A 2 47.46 -32.42 -32.56
N ILE A 3 46.60 -32.44 -31.55
CA ILE A 3 45.42 -31.56 -31.51
C ILE A 3 45.41 -30.87 -30.14
N ALA A 4 45.46 -29.54 -30.22
CA ALA A 4 45.76 -28.63 -29.14
C ALA A 4 44.53 -28.32 -28.28
N PHE A 5 44.78 -28.10 -26.99
CA PHE A 5 43.89 -27.36 -26.10
C PHE A 5 43.70 -25.94 -26.65
N LEU A 6 42.48 -25.58 -27.03
CA LEU A 6 42.08 -24.21 -27.29
C LEU A 6 40.92 -23.86 -26.37
N SER A 7 41.24 -23.16 -25.29
CA SER A 7 40.31 -22.51 -24.40
C SER A 7 39.37 -21.59 -25.21
N LEU A 8 38.05 -21.73 -25.03
CA LEU A 8 37.11 -20.67 -25.41
C LEU A 8 36.20 -20.39 -24.21
N VAL A 9 36.58 -19.35 -23.48
CA VAL A 9 35.75 -18.70 -22.48
C VAL A 9 34.53 -18.10 -23.19
N THR A 10 33.37 -18.48 -22.68
CA THR A 10 32.01 -17.93 -22.82
C THR A 10 31.82 -16.54 -23.44
N ILE A 11 30.88 -16.43 -24.39
CA ILE A 11 30.01 -15.25 -24.52
C ILE A 11 28.56 -15.75 -24.50
N ILE A 12 27.98 -15.80 -23.30
CA ILE A 12 26.53 -15.80 -23.14
C ILE A 12 26.09 -14.40 -23.58
N ALA A 13 25.41 -14.30 -24.72
CA ALA A 13 24.78 -13.06 -25.17
C ALA A 13 23.85 -12.53 -24.07
N GLY A 14 24.03 -11.27 -23.71
CA GLY A 14 23.59 -10.70 -22.43
C GLY A 14 22.10 -10.80 -22.15
N ILE A 15 21.77 -11.51 -21.06
CA ILE A 15 20.59 -11.19 -20.25
C ILE A 15 21.09 -10.30 -19.12
N LEU A 16 21.16 -8.99 -19.38
CA LEU A 16 21.54 -8.01 -18.37
C LEU A 16 20.80 -6.70 -18.62
N VAL A 17 19.47 -6.75 -18.63
CA VAL A 17 18.65 -5.57 -18.33
C VAL A 17 17.53 -6.00 -17.41
N GLY A 18 17.77 -5.91 -16.11
CA GLY A 18 16.79 -6.38 -15.13
C GLY A 18 17.07 -6.02 -13.68
N CYS A 19 17.68 -4.86 -13.39
CA CYS A 19 17.68 -4.27 -12.04
C CYS A 19 17.98 -2.77 -12.09
N GLY A 20 17.20 -1.99 -12.84
CA GLY A 20 17.40 -0.54 -12.95
C GLY A 20 16.14 0.31 -13.06
N ALA A 21 14.96 -0.30 -13.28
CA ALA A 21 13.71 0.40 -13.14
C ALA A 21 13.40 0.49 -11.65
N GLY A 22 13.63 1.66 -11.05
CA GLY A 22 13.26 1.92 -9.65
C GLY A 22 11.83 1.45 -9.35
N HIS A 23 11.56 1.12 -8.09
CA HIS A 23 10.25 0.64 -7.69
C HIS A 23 9.17 1.68 -8.05
N PRO A 24 8.03 1.25 -8.61
CA PRO A 24 7.01 2.19 -9.04
C PRO A 24 6.42 2.89 -7.82
N ASN A 25 6.36 4.22 -7.87
CA ASN A 25 5.73 5.01 -6.82
C ASN A 25 4.21 4.80 -6.81
N LEU A 26 3.63 4.93 -5.63
CA LEU A 26 2.19 4.95 -5.41
C LEU A 26 1.61 6.26 -5.96
N LYS A 27 0.68 6.16 -6.91
CA LYS A 27 0.03 7.30 -7.55
C LYS A 27 -1.27 7.70 -6.85
N SER A 28 -2.06 6.71 -6.42
CA SER A 28 -3.32 6.93 -5.71
C SER A 28 -3.71 5.72 -4.85
N ILE A 29 -4.61 5.92 -3.90
CA ILE A 29 -5.21 4.84 -3.10
C ILE A 29 -6.71 4.82 -3.36
N SER A 30 -7.23 3.67 -3.73
CA SER A 30 -8.67 3.38 -3.81
C SER A 30 -9.10 2.66 -2.54
N VAL A 31 -10.08 3.21 -1.81
CA VAL A 31 -10.64 2.60 -0.60
C VAL A 31 -11.97 1.95 -0.95
N SER A 32 -12.11 0.66 -0.63
CA SER A 32 -13.35 -0.11 -0.83
C SER A 32 -13.85 -0.65 0.52
N PRO A 33 -15.14 -0.55 0.84
CA PRO A 33 -16.18 0.13 0.05
C PRO A 33 -16.01 1.66 0.03
N THR A 34 -16.44 2.32 -1.05
CA THR A 34 -16.45 3.80 -1.12
C THR A 34 -17.44 4.38 -0.10
N THR A 35 -18.57 3.70 0.10
CA THR A 35 -19.59 4.03 1.10
C THR A 35 -20.09 2.73 1.74
N ALA A 36 -20.10 2.69 3.06
CA ALA A 36 -20.67 1.62 3.86
C ALA A 36 -21.71 2.16 4.86
N GLN A 37 -22.57 1.26 5.32
CA GLN A 37 -23.49 1.50 6.41
C GLN A 37 -23.39 0.33 7.40
N ALA A 38 -23.43 0.63 8.70
CA ALA A 38 -23.39 -0.37 9.77
C ALA A 38 -24.19 0.09 10.98
N ALA A 39 -24.75 -0.86 11.73
CA ALA A 39 -25.36 -0.55 13.02
C ALA A 39 -24.31 -0.34 14.11
N LEU A 40 -24.73 0.18 15.27
CA LEU A 40 -23.85 0.30 16.43
C LEU A 40 -23.27 -1.06 16.85
N ASN A 41 -21.96 -1.08 17.11
CA ASN A 41 -21.16 -2.27 17.44
C ASN A 41 -21.04 -3.33 16.32
N GLU A 42 -21.48 -3.02 15.10
CA GLU A 42 -21.14 -3.82 13.92
C GLU A 42 -19.85 -3.33 13.27
N ASP A 43 -19.11 -4.24 12.65
CA ASP A 43 -17.87 -3.96 11.96
C ASP A 43 -18.02 -3.98 10.43
N VAL A 44 -17.25 -3.13 9.76
CA VAL A 44 -17.09 -3.09 8.30
C VAL A 44 -15.61 -3.07 7.99
N VAL A 45 -15.16 -3.99 7.14
CA VAL A 45 -13.78 -4.03 6.67
C VAL A 45 -13.60 -3.11 5.47
N PHE A 46 -12.63 -2.20 5.56
CA PHE A 46 -12.15 -1.40 4.44
C PHE A 46 -10.83 -1.94 3.91
N THR A 47 -10.73 -2.05 2.58
CA THR A 47 -9.51 -2.42 1.86
C THR A 47 -8.95 -1.20 1.14
N ALA A 48 -7.63 -1.02 1.19
CA ALA A 48 -6.92 0.02 0.45
C ALA A 48 -6.13 -0.61 -0.69
N THR A 49 -6.53 -0.33 -1.94
CA THR A 49 -5.81 -0.75 -3.13
C THR A 49 -4.97 0.41 -3.66
N GLY A 50 -3.65 0.21 -3.72
CA GLY A 50 -2.71 1.18 -4.28
C GLY A 50 -2.64 1.05 -5.79
N ASN A 51 -2.71 2.19 -6.50
CA ASN A 51 -2.51 2.27 -7.95
C ASN A 51 -1.15 2.93 -8.21
N PHE A 52 -0.29 2.28 -8.97
CA PHE A 52 1.11 2.65 -9.12
C PHE A 52 1.38 3.35 -10.46
N THR A 53 2.49 4.08 -10.54
CA THR A 53 2.88 4.83 -11.76
C THR A 53 3.16 3.94 -12.98
N ASN A 54 3.43 2.65 -12.78
CA ASN A 54 3.60 1.65 -13.84
C ASN A 54 2.27 1.01 -14.29
N ASN A 55 1.12 1.59 -13.92
CA ASN A 55 -0.22 1.07 -14.21
C ASN A 55 -0.56 -0.28 -13.53
N SER A 56 0.26 -0.77 -12.60
CA SER A 56 -0.11 -1.90 -11.75
C SER A 56 -0.92 -1.42 -10.54
N SER A 57 -1.70 -2.34 -9.95
CA SER A 57 -2.41 -2.09 -8.69
C SER A 57 -2.33 -3.33 -7.79
N ARG A 58 -2.29 -3.11 -6.48
CA ARG A 58 -2.36 -4.18 -5.46
C ARG A 58 -2.86 -3.63 -4.13
N ASP A 59 -3.35 -4.53 -3.28
CA ASP A 59 -3.73 -4.17 -1.92
C ASP A 59 -2.50 -3.77 -1.10
N LEU A 60 -2.66 -2.66 -0.37
CA LEU A 60 -1.68 -2.13 0.54
C LEU A 60 -1.84 -2.77 1.92
N THR A 61 -0.73 -2.93 2.61
CA THR A 61 -0.65 -3.52 3.95
C THR A 61 0.13 -2.61 4.88
N LEU A 62 0.15 -2.90 6.17
CA LEU A 62 0.98 -2.19 7.14
C LEU A 62 2.47 -2.18 6.76
N ALA A 63 2.97 -3.24 6.11
CA ALA A 63 4.37 -3.32 5.68
C ALA A 63 4.70 -2.29 4.58
N ASP A 64 3.68 -1.80 3.87
CA ASP A 64 3.79 -0.72 2.89
C ASP A 64 3.71 0.67 3.55
N GLY A 65 3.67 0.76 4.88
CA GLY A 65 3.45 2.02 5.61
C GLY A 65 1.99 2.50 5.59
N LEU A 66 1.04 1.62 5.23
CA LEU A 66 -0.38 1.92 5.30
C LEU A 66 -0.79 2.23 6.74
N SER A 67 -1.59 3.28 6.90
CA SER A 67 -2.24 3.66 8.16
C SER A 67 -3.67 4.06 7.90
N TRP A 68 -4.54 3.82 8.88
CA TRP A 68 -5.95 4.13 8.82
C TRP A 68 -6.35 5.14 9.89
N LYS A 69 -7.31 6.00 9.56
CA LYS A 69 -7.95 6.93 10.51
C LYS A 69 -9.42 7.15 10.20
N THR A 70 -10.21 7.45 11.22
CA THR A 70 -11.57 7.97 11.10
C THR A 70 -11.57 9.48 11.31
N SER A 71 -12.50 10.19 10.68
CA SER A 71 -12.66 11.64 10.92
C SER A 71 -13.16 11.97 12.33
N ASN A 72 -13.84 11.04 13.00
CA ASN A 72 -14.31 11.21 14.37
C ASN A 72 -14.38 9.85 15.12
N ASN A 73 -13.45 9.64 16.03
CA ASN A 73 -13.38 8.42 16.86
C ASN A 73 -14.53 8.25 17.85
N ALA A 74 -15.30 9.31 18.15
CA ALA A 74 -16.49 9.21 18.99
C ALA A 74 -17.70 8.62 18.22
N ILE A 75 -17.66 8.61 16.88
CA ILE A 75 -18.72 8.05 16.03
C ILE A 75 -18.33 6.66 15.53
N ALA A 76 -17.09 6.47 15.06
CA ALA A 76 -16.58 5.16 14.68
C ALA A 76 -15.08 5.05 14.93
N THR A 77 -14.60 3.86 15.22
CA THR A 77 -13.17 3.56 15.36
C THR A 77 -12.71 2.65 14.22
N ILE A 78 -11.42 2.64 13.90
CA ILE A 78 -10.85 1.74 12.88
C ILE A 78 -9.58 1.06 13.41
N ASN A 79 -9.49 -0.26 13.19
CA ASN A 79 -8.30 -1.05 13.46
C ASN A 79 -7.26 -0.80 12.35
N GLY A 80 -6.12 -0.22 12.73
CA GLY A 80 -5.05 0.13 11.79
C GLY A 80 -4.42 -1.07 11.07
N ASN A 81 -4.48 -2.27 11.64
CA ASN A 81 -3.87 -3.47 11.07
C ASN A 81 -4.77 -4.17 10.05
N THR A 82 -6.08 -4.14 10.26
CA THR A 82 -7.04 -4.91 9.47
C THR A 82 -7.95 -4.04 8.60
N GLY A 83 -8.02 -2.73 8.85
CA GLY A 83 -8.98 -1.85 8.20
C GLY A 83 -10.43 -2.07 8.66
N SER A 84 -10.65 -2.86 9.71
CA SER A 84 -11.99 -3.09 10.29
C SER A 84 -12.43 -1.88 11.11
N ALA A 85 -13.54 -1.26 10.72
CA ALA A 85 -14.13 -0.10 11.37
C ALA A 85 -15.42 -0.47 12.11
N ILE A 86 -15.58 0.02 13.35
CA ILE A 86 -16.71 -0.28 14.22
C ILE A 86 -17.45 1.02 14.57
N CYS A 87 -18.77 1.02 14.43
CA CYS A 87 -19.63 2.13 14.83
C CYS A 87 -19.81 2.18 16.35
N VAL A 88 -19.58 3.36 16.95
CA VAL A 88 -19.68 3.64 18.39
C VAL A 88 -20.89 4.52 18.71
N ALA A 89 -21.23 5.45 17.80
CA ALA A 89 -22.40 6.31 17.92
C ALA A 89 -23.00 6.61 16.54
N PRO A 90 -24.28 7.03 16.43
CA PRO A 90 -24.88 7.41 15.17
C PRO A 90 -24.18 8.63 14.55
N GLY A 91 -24.04 8.62 13.23
CA GLY A 91 -23.42 9.71 12.49
C GLY A 91 -22.63 9.23 11.28
N LYS A 92 -22.02 10.17 10.56
CA LYS A 92 -21.23 9.89 9.37
C LYS A 92 -19.77 10.22 9.63
N VAL A 93 -18.87 9.30 9.27
CA VAL A 93 -17.42 9.52 9.30
C VAL A 93 -16.78 9.24 7.95
N THR A 94 -15.66 9.91 7.71
CA THR A 94 -14.74 9.56 6.63
C THR A 94 -13.66 8.63 7.19
N VAL A 95 -13.45 7.52 6.50
CA VAL A 95 -12.35 6.59 6.74
C VAL A 95 -11.24 6.94 5.75
N THR A 96 -10.03 7.20 6.22
CA THR A 96 -8.88 7.56 5.38
C THR A 96 -7.79 6.51 5.51
N ALA A 97 -7.35 5.99 4.36
CA ALA A 97 -6.12 5.22 4.20
C ALA A 97 -4.99 6.16 3.76
N THR A 98 -3.82 6.04 4.38
CA THR A 98 -2.64 6.85 4.08
C THR A 98 -1.41 5.95 3.97
N ALA A 99 -0.61 6.13 2.91
CA ALA A 99 0.67 5.44 2.71
C ALA A 99 1.68 6.40 2.04
N PRO A 100 3.00 6.20 2.21
CA PRO A 100 4.00 7.00 1.50
C PRO A 100 3.95 6.75 -0.02
N GLU A 101 4.30 7.75 -0.82
CA GLU A 101 4.37 7.64 -2.28
C GLU A 101 5.46 6.65 -2.70
N ASN A 102 6.66 6.76 -2.12
CA ASN A 102 7.70 5.75 -2.27
C ASN A 102 7.55 4.71 -1.15
N LEU A 103 7.15 3.48 -1.46
CA LEU A 103 6.99 2.40 -0.47
C LEU A 103 8.31 1.80 0.00
N GLN A 104 9.44 2.17 -0.60
CA GLN A 104 10.74 1.66 -0.19
C GLN A 104 11.27 2.39 1.04
N ILE A 105 11.68 1.60 2.03
CA ILE A 105 12.56 2.07 3.10
C ILE A 105 14.00 1.74 2.69
N THR A 106 14.81 2.75 2.40
CA THR A 106 16.26 2.54 2.30
C THR A 106 16.77 2.19 3.69
N VAL A 107 17.10 0.93 3.93
CA VAL A 107 17.59 0.42 5.21
C VAL A 107 18.97 0.99 5.53
N ASN A 108 19.01 2.16 6.18
CA ASN A 108 20.18 2.64 6.90
C ASN A 108 19.73 3.04 8.32
N ASN A 109 19.83 2.09 9.25
CA ASN A 109 20.09 2.30 10.67
C ASN A 109 19.36 3.47 11.39
N GLY A 110 18.05 3.68 11.14
CA GLY A 110 17.22 4.67 11.85
C GLY A 110 16.53 5.74 10.99
N ILE A 111 16.56 5.62 9.66
CA ILE A 111 15.91 6.59 8.76
C ILE A 111 14.42 6.25 8.56
N SER A 112 13.54 7.23 8.80
CA SER A 112 12.11 7.18 8.45
C SER A 112 11.90 7.57 6.99
N ASN A 113 10.85 7.02 6.36
CA ASN A 113 10.43 7.44 5.03
C ASN A 113 10.00 8.91 5.02
N THR A 114 10.69 9.76 4.26
CA THR A 114 10.36 11.19 4.12
C THR A 114 9.56 11.50 2.86
N SER A 115 9.07 10.48 2.15
CA SER A 115 8.24 10.65 0.97
C SER A 115 6.89 11.29 1.33
N THR A 116 6.32 12.02 0.39
CA THR A 116 4.96 12.54 0.46
C THR A 116 3.95 11.43 0.68
N ASN A 117 2.91 11.70 1.47
CA ASN A 117 1.85 10.74 1.71
C ASN A 117 0.77 10.83 0.62
N VAL A 118 0.30 9.66 0.18
CA VAL A 118 -0.86 9.48 -0.68
C VAL A 118 -2.03 9.04 0.19
N ASN A 119 -3.21 9.60 -0.07
CA ASN A 119 -4.43 9.31 0.69
C ASN A 119 -5.52 8.73 -0.21
N GLY A 120 -6.33 7.85 0.36
CA GLY A 120 -7.60 7.39 -0.20
C GLY A 120 -8.69 7.45 0.87
N THR A 121 -9.95 7.63 0.48
CA THR A 121 -11.04 7.80 1.44
C THR A 121 -12.27 6.97 1.10
N GLY A 122 -12.90 6.41 2.14
CA GLY A 122 -14.25 5.86 2.12
C GLY A 122 -15.16 6.58 3.13
N THR A 123 -16.47 6.34 3.05
CA THR A 123 -17.47 6.86 3.99
C THR A 123 -18.09 5.72 4.77
N LEU A 124 -18.24 5.88 6.08
CA LEU A 124 -19.01 4.99 6.95
C LEU A 124 -20.18 5.78 7.57
N ASN A 125 -21.40 5.30 7.34
CA ASN A 125 -22.61 5.81 7.97
C ASN A 125 -23.02 4.87 9.11
N CYS A 126 -22.96 5.36 10.34
CA CYS A 126 -23.38 4.66 11.55
C CYS A 126 -24.82 5.03 11.89
N SER A 127 -25.69 4.03 12.05
CA SER A 127 -27.10 4.19 12.40
C SER A 127 -27.50 3.40 13.64
#